data_AF-A0A538R7R5-F1
#
_entry.id   AF-A0A538R7R5-F1
#
_cell.length_a   1.000
_cell.length_b   1.000
_cell.length_c   1.000
_cell.angle_alpha   90.00
_cell.angle_beta   90.00
_cell.angle_gamma   90.00
#
_symmetry.space_group_name_H-M   'P 1'
#
loop_
_entity.id
_entity.type
_entity.pdbx_description
1 polymer ?
#
loop_
_entity_poly.entity_id
_entity_poly.type
_entity_poly.pdbx_seq_one_letter_code
_entity_poly.pdbx_strand_id
1 'polypeptide(L)'
;MSLAGLLLGIINIGIVVTVLVLVGAVIVMFAKWMQWAIDWNVQRLYLLVVALIALYMVVALLLGMPSLRIIGHAALLIRGTA
;
A
#
# COMPACT_ATOMS: atom_id res chain seq x y z
N MET A 1 12.34 -6.33 18.26
CA MET A 1 11.65 -5.22 17.57
C MET A 1 10.95 -4.39 18.63
N SER A 2 11.11 -3.07 18.66
CA SER A 2 10.37 -2.25 19.63
C SER A 2 8.88 -2.26 19.26
N LEU A 3 8.00 -2.20 20.26
CA LEU A 3 6.55 -2.13 20.09
C LEU A 3 6.14 -1.02 19.09
N ALA A 4 6.92 0.07 19.06
CA ALA A 4 6.75 1.19 18.14
C ALA A 4 6.96 0.84 16.66
N GLY A 5 7.92 -0.04 16.33
CA GLY A 5 8.18 -0.46 14.94
C GLY A 5 7.05 -1.32 14.36
N LEU A 6 6.41 -2.13 15.21
CA LEU A 6 5.29 -2.98 14.82
C LEU A 6 4.02 -2.15 14.59
N LEU A 7 3.74 -1.19 15.47
CA LEU A 7 2.63 -0.24 15.30
C LEU A 7 2.77 0.60 14.02
N LEU A 8 3.96 1.16 13.76
CA LEU A 8 4.23 1.91 12.53
C LEU A 8 4.06 1.05 11.27
N GLY A 9 4.49 -0.21 11.33
CA GLY A 9 4.30 -1.16 10.23
C GLY A 9 2.83 -1.41 9.91
N ILE A 10 1.99 -1.67 10.92
CA ILE A 10 0.55 -1.91 10.74
C ILE A 10 -0.13 -0.68 10.12
N ILE A 11 0.16 0.52 10.62
CA ILE A 11 -0.40 1.77 10.09
C ILE A 11 0.00 1.94 8.62
N ASN A 12 1.26 1.69 8.28
CA ASN A 12 1.73 1.80 6.89
C ASN A 12 1.02 0.82 5.95
N ILE A 13 0.83 -0.44 6.38
CA ILE A 13 0.07 -1.43 5.59
C ILE A 13 -1.36 -0.92 5.34
N GLY A 14 -2.02 -0.42 6.39
CA GLY A 14 -3.36 0.16 6.26
C GLY A 14 -3.40 1.28 5.21
N ILE A 15 -2.45 2.22 5.28
CA ILE A 15 -2.35 3.33 4.32
C ILE A 15 -2.17 2.81 2.90
N VAL A 16 -1.23 1.88 2.66
CA VAL A 16 -0.98 1.36 1.30
C VAL A 16 -2.19 0.63 0.74
N VAL A 17 -2.85 -0.21 1.55
CA VAL A 17 -4.07 -0.91 1.12
C VAL A 17 -5.19 0.09 0.80
N THR A 18 -5.40 1.10 1.65
CA THR A 18 -6.40 2.14 1.41
C THR A 18 -6.10 2.92 0.13
N VAL A 19 -4.85 3.30 -0.11
CA VAL A 19 -4.43 4.01 -1.33
C VAL A 19 -4.68 3.15 -2.56
N LEU A 20 -4.32 1.87 -2.54
CA LEU A 20 -4.60 0.95 -3.63
C LEU A 20 -6.10 0.91 -3.93
N VAL A 21 -6.95 0.64 -2.93
CA VAL A 21 -8.41 0.58 -3.12
C VAL A 21 -8.97 1.91 -3.67
N LEU A 22 -8.48 3.05 -3.19
CA LEU A 22 -8.83 4.37 -3.71
C LEU A 22 -8.49 4.53 -5.19
N VAL A 23 -7.28 4.11 -5.61
CA VAL A 23 -6.89 4.11 -7.02
C VAL A 23 -7.85 3.27 -7.86
N GLY A 24 -8.19 2.07 -7.40
CA GLY A 24 -9.19 1.22 -8.06
C GLY A 24 -10.55 1.90 -8.18
N ALA A 25 -11.02 2.55 -7.13
CA ALA A 25 -12.28 3.29 -7.12
C ALA A 25 -12.28 4.47 -8.11
N VAL A 26 -11.16 5.21 -8.19
CA VAL A 26 -10.98 6.31 -9.15
C VAL A 26 -11.03 5.79 -10.59
N ILE A 27 -10.36 4.67 -10.88
CA ILE A 27 -10.39 4.04 -12.22
C ILE A 27 -11.84 3.64 -12.58
N VAL A 28 -12.56 3.01 -11.66
CA VAL A 28 -13.97 2.64 -11.86
C VAL A 28 -14.84 3.87 -12.09
N MET A 29 -14.62 4.95 -11.35
CA MET A 29 -15.33 6.22 -11.52
C MET A 29 -15.11 6.82 -12.91
N PHE A 30 -13.86 6.85 -13.38
CA PHE A 30 -13.52 7.34 -14.72
C PHE A 30 -14.10 6.45 -15.84
N ALA A 31 -14.04 5.13 -15.69
CA ALA A 31 -14.60 4.22 -16.68
C ALA A 31 -16.13 4.36 -16.79
N LYS A 32 -16.83 4.53 -15.66
CA LYS A 32 -18.27 4.83 -15.65
C LYS A 32 -18.59 6.14 -16.36
N TRP A 33 -17.75 7.16 -16.17
CA TRP A 33 -17.92 8.45 -16.85
C TRP A 33 -17.78 8.32 -18.38
N MET A 34 -16.88 7.47 -18.86
CA MET A 34 -16.69 7.17 -20.28
C MET A 34 -17.69 6.14 -20.85
N GLN A 35 -18.71 5.73 -20.10
CA GLN A 35 -19.66 4.66 -20.49
C GLN A 35 -18.97 3.33 -20.83
N TRP A 36 -17.74 3.12 -20.36
CA TRP A 36 -17.01 1.90 -20.63
C TRP A 36 -17.46 0.84 -19.62
N ALA A 37 -18.09 -0.22 -20.12
CA ALA A 37 -18.43 -1.37 -19.30
C ALA A 37 -17.14 -2.03 -18.80
N ILE A 38 -16.86 -1.90 -17.50
CA ILE A 38 -15.80 -2.67 -16.87
C ILE A 38 -16.35 -4.07 -16.64
N ASP A 39 -15.70 -5.03 -17.28
CA ASP A 39 -15.99 -6.44 -17.09
C ASP A 39 -15.73 -6.84 -15.63
N TRP A 40 -16.68 -7.55 -15.02
CA TRP A 40 -16.62 -7.87 -13.59
C TRP A 40 -15.40 -8.75 -13.25
N ASN A 41 -14.93 -9.52 -14.23
CA ASN A 41 -13.70 -10.31 -14.12
C ASN A 41 -12.45 -9.43 -13.93
N VAL A 42 -12.39 -8.25 -14.57
CA VAL A 42 -11.26 -7.33 -14.44
C VAL A 42 -11.21 -6.71 -13.04
N GLN A 43 -12.36 -6.33 -12.47
CA GLN A 43 -12.43 -5.83 -11.09
C GLN A 43 -12.04 -6.90 -10.07
N ARG A 44 -12.47 -8.16 -10.27
CA ARG A 44 -12.06 -9.28 -9.42
C ARG A 44 -10.57 -9.54 -9.49
N LEU A 45 -9.99 -9.50 -10.68
CA LEU A 45 -8.56 -9.72 -10.88
C LEU A 45 -7.75 -8.60 -10.22
N TYR A 46 -8.21 -7.35 -10.34
CA TYR A 46 -7.64 -6.21 -9.62
C TYR A 46 -7.69 -6.40 -8.10
N LEU A 47 -8.86 -6.72 -7.54
CA LEU A 47 -9.02 -6.96 -6.10
C LEU A 47 -8.16 -8.13 -5.61
N LEU A 48 -8.00 -9.18 -6.43
CA LEU A 48 -7.12 -10.31 -6.13
C LEU A 48 -5.66 -9.88 -6.07
N VAL A 49 -5.21 -9.03 -6.99
CA VAL A 49 -3.84 -8.46 -6.96
C VAL A 49 -3.66 -7.60 -5.71
N VAL A 50 -4.62 -6.74 -5.38
CA VAL A 50 -4.58 -5.92 -4.14
C VAL A 50 -4.51 -6.81 -2.90
N ALA A 51 -5.28 -7.90 -2.85
CA ALA A 51 -5.28 -8.86 -1.75
C ALA A 51 -3.93 -9.59 -1.63
N LEU A 52 -3.32 -9.99 -2.74
CA LEU A 52 -1.97 -10.60 -2.75
C LEU A 52 -0.90 -9.62 -2.26
N ILE A 53 -0.97 -8.36 -2.66
CA ILE A 53 -0.07 -7.31 -2.17
C ILE A 53 -0.25 -7.11 -0.66
N ALA A 54 -1.50 -7.00 -0.19
CA ALA A 54 -1.79 -6.86 1.23
C ALA A 54 -1.24 -8.05 2.03
N LEU A 55 -1.43 -9.27 1.54
CA LEU A 55 -0.89 -10.49 2.16
C LEU A 55 0.64 -10.47 2.20
N TYR A 56 1.29 -10.10 1.11
CA TYR A 56 2.75 -9.95 1.07
C TYR A 56 3.25 -8.95 2.10
N MET A 57 2.59 -7.80 2.25
CA MET A 57 3.00 -6.78 3.23
C MET A 57 2.82 -7.25 4.67
N VAL A 58 1.77 -8.02 4.97
CA VAL A 58 1.56 -8.65 6.28
C VAL A 58 2.67 -9.67 6.55
N VAL A 59 3.00 -10.53 5.58
CA VAL A 59 4.09 -11.50 5.71
C VAL A 59 5.44 -10.81 5.87
N ALA A 60 5.71 -9.74 5.13
CA ALA A 60 6.94 -8.95 5.24
C ALA A 60 7.08 -8.31 6.63
N LEU A 61 5.97 -7.88 7.23
CA LEU A 61 5.94 -7.36 8.61
C LEU A 61 6.23 -8.46 9.63
N LEU A 62 5.64 -9.65 9.47
CA LEU A 62 5.88 -10.80 10.36
C LEU A 62 7.32 -11.33 10.28
N LEU A 63 7.91 -11.36 9.09
CA LEU A 63 9.31 -11.76 8.87
C LEU A 63 10.32 -10.69 9.30
N GLY A 64 9.84 -9.54 9.78
CA GLY A 64 10.67 -8.45 10.26
C GLY A 64 11.56 -7.82 9.19
N MET A 65 11.23 -8.00 7.91
CA MET A 65 11.97 -7.36 6.83
C MET A 65 11.74 -5.84 6.90
N PRO A 66 12.80 -5.02 6.95
CA PRO A 66 12.66 -3.59 7.10
C PRO A 66 12.23 -2.95 5.78
N SER A 67 10.94 -2.99 5.49
CA SER A 67 10.29 -2.17 4.45
C SER A 67 10.35 -0.67 4.76
N LEU A 68 10.75 -0.31 6.00
CA LEU A 68 10.93 1.05 6.52
C LEU A 68 12.18 1.78 5.98
N ARG A 69 13.00 1.16 5.12
CA ARG A 69 14.28 1.76 4.66
C ARG A 69 14.13 3.07 3.87
N ILE A 70 12.90 3.43 3.48
CA ILE A 70 12.58 4.66 2.75
C ILE A 70 12.51 5.88 3.71
N ILE A 71 12.03 5.73 4.94
CA ILE A 71 11.85 6.87 5.87
C ILE A 71 13.16 7.22 6.60
N GLY A 72 14.03 6.22 6.85
CA GLY A 72 15.31 6.45 7.53
C GLY A 72 16.32 7.27 6.72
N HIS A 73 16.31 7.18 5.39
CA HIS A 73 17.23 7.96 4.55
C HIS A 73 16.81 9.43 4.43
N ALA A 74 15.52 9.75 4.50
CA ALA A 74 15.04 11.13 4.49
C ALA A 74 15.43 11.88 5.78
N ALA A 75 15.41 11.20 6.93
CA ALA A 75 15.80 11.80 8.21
C ALA A 75 17.31 12.09 8.31
N LEU A 76 18.15 11.31 7.62
CA LEU A 76 19.62 11.47 7.65
C LEU A 76 20.10 12.62 6.75
N LEU A 77 19.40 12.92 5.66
CA LEU A 77 19.70 14.08 4.81
C LEU A 77 19.33 15.41 5.47
N ILE A 78 18.33 15.44 6.36
CA ILE A 78 17.94 16.66 7.09
C ILE A 78 18.92 16.97 8.24
N ARG A 79 19.63 15.97 8.78
CA ARG A 79 20.65 16.15 9.84
C ARG A 79 22.06 16.45 9.33
N GLY A 80 22.32 16.34 8.03
CA GLY A 80 23.63 16.62 7.42
C GLY A 80 23.81 18.07 6.93
N THR A 81 22.79 18.91 7.08
CA THR A 81 22.78 20.32 6.60
C THR A 81 22.63 21.34 7.74
N ALA A 82 22.88 20.96 8.99
CA ALA A 82 22.90 21.85 10.15
C ALA A 82 24.32 22.00 10.71
#